data_AF-A0A7M4DUG5-F1
#
_entry.id   AF-A0A7M4DUG5-F1
#
_cell.length_a   1.000
_cell.length_b   1.000
_cell.length_c   1.000
_cell.angle_alpha   90.00
_cell.angle_beta   90.00
_cell.angle_gamma   90.00
#
_symmetry.space_group_name_H-M   'P 1'
#
loop_
_entity.id
_entity.type
_entity.pdbx_description
1 polymer ?
#
loop_
_entity_poly.entity_id
_entity_poly.type
_entity_poly.pdbx_seq_one_letter_code
_entity_poly.pdbx_strand_id
1 'polypeptide(L)'
;GSMSSKSPWANPKKANAFMKCLIQKISVSPVFPQQEKEDMESIVETMMSAISGVSTSRGSSEATLQAMNMAFASSMAELVIAEDVNNPDSIAEKTEALSQALKQCFRSTMGTVNRQFITEIKHLMTMFAAEAAQEAAAGDNE
;
A
#
# COMPACT_ATOMS: atom_id res chain seq x y z
N GLY A 1 -2.00 19.57 -14.01
CA GLY A 1 -2.85 18.39 -14.24
C GLY A 1 -3.21 17.81 -12.90
N SER A 2 -4.49 17.82 -12.54
CA SER A 2 -4.98 17.44 -11.20
C SER A 2 -4.56 16.01 -10.83
N MET A 3 -4.14 15.83 -9.57
CA MET A 3 -3.66 14.56 -9.00
C MET A 3 -4.64 13.41 -9.20
N SER A 4 -5.94 13.72 -9.35
CA SER A 4 -6.99 12.72 -9.56
C SER A 4 -6.76 11.86 -10.80
N SER A 5 -6.32 12.47 -11.90
CA SER A 5 -6.18 11.77 -13.19
C SER A 5 -5.06 10.73 -13.22
N LYS A 6 -4.11 10.79 -12.28
CA LYS A 6 -2.95 9.89 -12.19
C LYS A 6 -3.05 8.88 -11.06
N SER A 7 -4.14 8.90 -10.29
CA SER A 7 -4.39 7.93 -9.23
C SER A 7 -4.96 6.63 -9.83
N PRO A 8 -4.48 5.44 -9.41
CA PRO A 8 -5.08 4.19 -9.85
C PRO A 8 -6.54 4.06 -9.38
N TRP A 9 -6.91 4.75 -8.31
CA TRP A 9 -8.22 4.73 -7.68
C TRP A 9 -9.30 5.51 -8.45
N ALA A 10 -8.90 6.46 -9.29
CA ALA A 10 -9.85 7.32 -10.00
C ALA A 10 -10.66 6.58 -11.08
N ASN A 11 -10.25 5.35 -11.43
CA ASN A 11 -10.99 4.50 -12.36
C ASN A 11 -11.05 3.07 -11.79
N PRO A 12 -12.25 2.52 -11.51
CA PRO A 12 -12.39 1.20 -10.91
C PRO A 12 -11.73 0.07 -11.71
N LYS A 13 -11.73 0.15 -13.04
CA LYS A 13 -11.05 -0.84 -13.90
C LYS A 13 -9.53 -0.74 -13.74
N LYS A 14 -8.99 0.47 -13.63
CA LYS A 14 -7.55 0.69 -13.39
C LYS A 14 -7.16 0.29 -11.97
N ALA A 15 -7.98 0.59 -10.98
CA ALA A 15 -7.78 0.15 -9.60
C ALA A 15 -7.72 -1.38 -9.50
N ASN A 16 -8.70 -2.07 -10.08
CA ASN A 16 -8.73 -3.54 -10.11
C ASN A 16 -7.50 -4.12 -10.81
N ALA A 17 -7.13 -3.60 -11.99
CA ALA A 17 -5.93 -4.04 -12.69
C ALA A 17 -4.64 -3.78 -11.88
N PHE A 18 -4.58 -2.63 -11.20
CA PHE A 18 -3.44 -2.24 -10.36
C PHE A 18 -3.28 -3.18 -9.17
N MET A 19 -4.38 -3.49 -8.49
CA MET A 19 -4.41 -4.39 -7.34
C MET A 19 -4.08 -5.83 -7.71
N LYS A 20 -4.63 -6.35 -8.82
CA LYS A 20 -4.27 -7.67 -9.34
C LYS A 20 -2.79 -7.77 -9.70
N CYS A 21 -2.23 -6.74 -10.32
CA CYS A 21 -0.80 -6.68 -10.58
C CYS A 21 -0.01 -6.72 -9.27
N LEU A 22 -0.45 -5.97 -8.26
CA LEU A 22 0.25 -5.87 -6.99
C LEU A 22 0.30 -7.22 -6.26
N ILE A 23 -0.84 -7.92 -6.14
CA ILE A 23 -0.90 -9.27 -5.55
C ILE A 23 0.05 -10.22 -6.29
N GLN A 24 0.01 -10.22 -7.64
CA GLN A 24 0.90 -11.09 -8.42
C GLN A 24 2.38 -10.79 -8.20
N LYS A 25 2.76 -9.54 -7.92
CA LYS A 25 4.15 -9.16 -7.65
C LYS A 25 4.57 -9.53 -6.24
N ILE A 26 3.67 -9.39 -5.27
CA ILE A 26 3.91 -9.75 -3.87
C ILE A 26 4.01 -11.27 -3.71
N SER A 27 3.11 -12.05 -4.34
CA SER A 27 3.05 -13.50 -4.17
C SER A 27 4.34 -14.23 -4.61
N VAL A 28 5.02 -13.71 -5.63
CA VAL A 28 6.29 -14.26 -6.13
C VAL A 28 7.52 -13.59 -5.51
N SER A 29 7.35 -12.60 -4.63
CA SER A 29 8.46 -11.92 -3.97
C SER A 29 9.17 -12.88 -3.02
N PRO A 30 10.51 -12.96 -3.04
CA PRO A 30 11.27 -13.73 -2.05
C PRO A 30 11.38 -13.00 -0.70
N VAL A 31 11.02 -11.71 -0.65
CA VAL A 31 11.16 -10.84 0.53
C VAL A 31 10.05 -11.06 1.56
N PHE A 32 8.85 -11.41 1.09
CA PHE A 32 7.69 -11.60 1.96
C PHE A 32 7.52 -13.08 2.31
N PRO A 33 7.47 -13.44 3.61
CA PRO A 33 7.00 -14.74 4.09
C PRO A 33 5.59 -15.07 3.59
N GLN A 34 5.24 -16.36 3.65
CA GLN A 34 3.95 -16.83 3.11
C GLN A 34 2.75 -16.21 3.84
N GLN A 35 2.80 -16.10 5.17
CA GLN A 35 1.73 -15.50 5.98
C GLN A 35 1.49 -14.03 5.56
N GLU A 36 2.56 -13.24 5.47
CA GLU A 36 2.46 -11.85 5.04
C GLU A 36 1.89 -11.68 3.63
N LYS A 37 2.20 -12.61 2.71
CA LYS A 37 1.61 -12.59 1.37
C LYS A 37 0.10 -12.77 1.40
N GLU A 38 -0.40 -13.70 2.22
CA GLU A 38 -1.83 -13.98 2.37
C GLU A 38 -2.57 -12.81 3.01
N ASP A 39 -1.97 -12.20 4.03
CA ASP A 39 -2.53 -11.05 4.70
C ASP A 39 -2.52 -9.79 3.79
N MET A 40 -1.44 -9.57 3.02
CA MET A 40 -1.40 -8.53 1.98
C MET A 40 -2.48 -8.74 0.90
N GLU A 41 -2.74 -9.99 0.51
CA GLU A 41 -3.81 -10.32 -0.44
C GLU A 41 -5.18 -9.97 0.13
N SER A 42 -5.46 -10.34 1.39
CA SER A 42 -6.71 -10.00 2.10
C SER A 42 -6.95 -8.50 2.21
N ILE A 43 -5.91 -7.71 2.53
CA ILE A 43 -5.97 -6.24 2.57
C ILE A 43 -6.35 -5.68 1.20
N VAL A 44 -5.70 -6.19 0.14
CA VAL A 44 -5.95 -5.74 -1.23
C VAL A 44 -7.38 -6.07 -1.67
N GLU A 45 -7.90 -7.25 -1.35
CA GLU A 45 -9.28 -7.64 -1.65
C GLU A 45 -10.31 -6.80 -0.90
N THR A 46 -10.07 -6.52 0.38
CA THR A 46 -10.91 -5.64 1.20
C THR A 46 -10.97 -4.24 0.59
N MET A 47 -9.82 -3.70 0.19
CA MET A 47 -9.75 -2.39 -0.45
C MET A 47 -10.46 -2.38 -1.81
N MET A 48 -10.33 -3.43 -2.62
CA MET A 48 -11.06 -3.56 -3.89
C MET A 48 -12.58 -3.56 -3.71
N SER A 49 -13.06 -4.20 -2.63
CA SER A 49 -14.47 -4.21 -2.27
C SER A 49 -14.96 -2.80 -1.91
N ALA A 50 -14.18 -2.06 -1.12
CA ALA A 50 -14.48 -0.67 -0.78
C ALA A 50 -14.49 0.25 -2.01
N ILE A 51 -13.55 0.09 -2.94
CA ILE A 51 -13.46 0.85 -4.19
C ILE A 51 -14.69 0.64 -5.06
N SER A 52 -15.13 -0.61 -5.17
CA SER A 52 -16.31 -0.98 -5.94
C SER A 52 -17.56 -0.28 -5.38
N GLY A 53 -17.67 -0.17 -4.06
CA GLY A 53 -18.73 0.58 -3.38
C GLY A 53 -18.68 2.10 -3.65
N VAL A 54 -17.50 2.73 -3.51
CA VAL A 54 -17.31 4.19 -3.68
C VAL A 54 -17.56 4.66 -5.11
N SER A 55 -17.21 3.84 -6.11
CA SER A 55 -17.34 4.18 -7.54
C SER A 55 -18.78 4.37 -8.04
N THR A 56 -19.77 3.92 -7.26
CA THR A 56 -21.20 4.14 -7.56
C THR A 56 -21.68 5.55 -7.18
N SER A 57 -20.90 6.26 -6.36
CA SER A 57 -21.15 7.65 -5.96
C SER A 57 -20.37 8.61 -6.87
N ARG A 58 -21.03 9.66 -7.35
CA ARG A 58 -20.56 10.64 -8.34
C ARG A 58 -19.08 11.07 -8.16
N GLY A 59 -18.16 10.47 -8.92
CA GLY A 59 -16.77 10.93 -9.09
C GLY A 59 -15.94 11.06 -7.81
N SER A 60 -14.87 10.29 -7.67
CA SER A 60 -13.98 10.38 -6.51
C SER A 60 -13.31 11.76 -6.43
N SER A 61 -13.61 12.53 -5.38
CA SER A 61 -12.95 13.82 -5.12
C SER A 61 -11.44 13.61 -4.85
N GLU A 62 -10.61 14.66 -5.00
CA GLU A 62 -9.18 14.58 -4.64
C GLU A 62 -8.97 14.12 -3.19
N ALA A 63 -9.79 14.60 -2.26
CA ALA A 63 -9.76 14.18 -0.86
C ALA A 63 -10.07 12.69 -0.68
N THR A 64 -11.04 12.16 -1.44
CA THR A 64 -11.36 10.72 -1.42
C THR A 64 -10.17 9.89 -1.90
N LEU A 65 -9.52 10.31 -2.99
CA LEU A 65 -8.37 9.59 -3.54
C LEU A 65 -7.16 9.65 -2.59
N GLN A 66 -6.96 10.77 -1.89
CA GLN A 66 -5.92 10.91 -0.88
C GLN A 66 -6.20 10.02 0.34
N ALA A 67 -7.45 9.98 0.83
CA ALA A 67 -7.85 9.10 1.92
C ALA A 67 -7.60 7.61 1.57
N MET A 68 -7.82 7.24 0.31
CA MET A 68 -7.50 5.89 -0.17
C MET A 68 -6.00 5.59 -0.21
N ASN A 69 -5.16 6.56 -0.62
CA ASN A 69 -3.70 6.40 -0.52
C ASN A 69 -3.29 6.17 0.93
N MET A 70 -3.85 6.95 1.86
CA MET A 70 -3.56 6.83 3.29
C MET A 70 -4.00 5.47 3.84
N ALA A 71 -5.23 5.04 3.57
CA ALA A 71 -5.75 3.75 4.03
C ALA A 71 -4.90 2.58 3.51
N PHE A 72 -4.55 2.59 2.22
CA PHE A 72 -3.67 1.57 1.64
C PHE A 72 -2.29 1.56 2.27
N ALA A 73 -1.66 2.73 2.43
CA ALA A 73 -0.34 2.83 3.05
C ALA A 73 -0.37 2.35 4.50
N SER A 74 -1.42 2.73 5.24
CA SER A 74 -1.61 2.35 6.64
C SER A 74 -1.70 0.84 6.78
N SER A 75 -2.58 0.17 6.02
CA SER A 75 -2.74 -1.28 6.11
C SER A 75 -1.48 -2.04 5.69
N MET A 76 -0.78 -1.57 4.66
CA MET A 76 0.48 -2.18 4.23
C MET A 76 1.62 -1.94 5.23
N ALA A 77 1.65 -0.78 5.86
CA ALA A 77 2.64 -0.46 6.88
C ALA A 77 2.44 -1.35 8.10
N GLU A 78 1.22 -1.38 8.64
CA GLU A 78 0.84 -2.21 9.79
C GLU A 78 1.34 -3.64 9.61
N LEU A 79 1.13 -4.22 8.44
CA LEU A 79 1.57 -5.57 8.13
C LEU A 79 3.10 -5.72 8.06
N VAL A 80 3.80 -4.80 7.40
CA VAL A 80 5.27 -4.86 7.27
C VAL A 80 5.96 -4.69 8.63
N ILE A 81 5.29 -4.03 9.60
CA ILE A 81 5.87 -3.70 10.90
C ILE A 81 5.49 -4.71 11.98
N ALA A 82 4.24 -5.15 12.03
CA ALA A 82 3.75 -6.06 13.07
C ALA A 82 4.59 -7.34 13.15
N GLU A 83 5.06 -7.83 12.00
CA GLU A 83 5.84 -9.06 11.89
C GLU A 83 7.35 -8.85 12.13
N ASP A 84 7.85 -7.60 12.15
CA ASP A 84 9.30 -7.29 12.13
C ASP A 84 9.71 -6.10 13.01
N VAL A 85 8.92 -5.74 14.03
CA VAL A 85 9.13 -4.54 14.86
C VAL A 85 10.55 -4.42 15.46
N ASN A 86 11.25 -5.55 15.63
CA ASN A 86 12.62 -5.62 16.15
C ASN A 86 13.72 -5.72 15.07
N ASN A 87 13.36 -5.62 13.78
CA ASN A 87 14.27 -5.80 12.65
C ASN A 87 14.12 -4.66 11.61
N PRO A 88 14.78 -3.50 11.85
CA PRO A 88 14.68 -2.34 10.97
C PRO A 88 15.21 -2.60 9.55
N ASP A 89 16.18 -3.51 9.39
CA ASP A 89 16.70 -3.89 8.07
C ASP A 89 15.64 -4.65 7.25
N SER A 90 14.89 -5.56 7.89
CA SER A 90 13.78 -6.26 7.23
C SER A 90 12.65 -5.30 6.83
N ILE A 91 12.28 -4.36 7.71
CA ILE A 91 11.29 -3.31 7.40
C ILE A 91 11.72 -2.51 6.17
N ALA A 92 13.00 -2.13 6.08
CA ALA A 92 13.53 -1.39 4.94
C ALA A 92 13.50 -2.21 3.64
N GLU A 93 13.89 -3.49 3.70
CA GLU A 93 13.89 -4.41 2.55
C GLU A 93 12.45 -4.62 2.02
N LYS A 94 11.50 -4.91 2.92
CA LYS A 94 10.08 -5.07 2.62
C LYS A 94 9.47 -3.80 2.02
N THR A 95 9.79 -2.64 2.59
CA THR A 95 9.33 -1.34 2.08
C THR A 95 9.85 -1.08 0.66
N GLU A 96 11.11 -1.41 0.37
CA GLU A 96 11.66 -1.27 -0.99
C GLU A 96 11.02 -2.27 -1.96
N ALA A 97 10.84 -3.52 -1.56
CA ALA A 97 10.18 -4.55 -2.36
C ALA A 97 8.75 -4.12 -2.76
N LEU A 98 7.96 -3.64 -1.79
CA LEU A 98 6.62 -3.12 -2.06
C LEU A 98 6.65 -1.90 -2.98
N SER A 99 7.58 -0.97 -2.76
CA SER A 99 7.74 0.20 -3.64
C SER A 99 8.06 -0.19 -5.08
N GLN A 100 8.92 -1.19 -5.28
CA GLN A 100 9.24 -1.70 -6.61
C GLN A 100 8.03 -2.36 -7.27
N ALA A 101 7.27 -3.16 -6.53
CA ALA A 101 6.02 -3.75 -7.01
C ALA A 101 5.02 -2.66 -7.46
N LEU A 102 4.80 -1.64 -6.62
CA LEU A 102 3.93 -0.51 -6.95
C LEU A 102 4.41 0.23 -8.21
N LYS A 103 5.71 0.53 -8.34
CA LYS A 103 6.28 1.17 -9.55
C LYS A 103 6.01 0.34 -10.81
N GLN A 104 6.21 -0.98 -10.74
CA GLN A 104 5.95 -1.89 -11.86
C GLN A 104 4.47 -1.92 -12.23
N CYS A 105 3.57 -1.96 -11.23
CA CYS A 105 2.15 -1.96 -11.47
C CYS A 105 1.62 -0.64 -12.03
N PHE A 106 2.16 0.50 -11.58
CA PHE A 106 1.86 1.79 -12.21
C PHE A 106 2.22 1.82 -13.70
N ARG A 107 3.42 1.33 -14.07
CA ARG A 107 3.82 1.24 -15.48
C ARG A 107 2.86 0.36 -16.26
N SER A 108 2.52 -0.81 -15.71
CA SER A 108 1.67 -1.79 -16.38
C SER A 108 0.23 -1.30 -16.57
N THR A 109 -0.33 -0.53 -15.63
CA THR A 109 -1.77 -0.21 -15.64
C THR A 109 -2.05 1.23 -16.06
N MET A 110 -1.19 2.17 -15.65
CA MET A 110 -1.34 3.60 -15.89
C MET A 110 -0.44 4.12 -17.02
N GLY A 111 0.49 3.29 -17.52
CA GLY A 111 1.47 3.67 -18.54
C GLY A 111 2.55 4.64 -18.06
N THR A 112 2.42 5.18 -16.85
CA THR A 112 3.35 6.12 -16.23
C THR A 112 3.49 5.85 -14.74
N VAL A 113 4.66 6.14 -14.18
CA VAL A 113 4.89 6.03 -12.73
C VAL A 113 4.47 7.32 -12.06
N ASN A 114 3.54 7.24 -11.11
CA ASN A 114 3.24 8.34 -10.21
C ASN A 114 4.26 8.35 -9.06
N ARG A 115 5.38 9.06 -9.24
CA ARG A 115 6.46 9.10 -8.24
C ARG A 115 6.00 9.69 -6.91
N GLN A 116 5.12 10.68 -6.95
CA GLN A 116 4.58 11.31 -5.75
C GLN A 116 3.80 10.29 -4.90
N PHE A 117 2.89 9.54 -5.52
CA PHE A 117 2.17 8.46 -4.83
C PHE A 117 3.16 7.48 -4.17
N ILE A 118 4.19 7.04 -4.90
CA ILE A 118 5.17 6.09 -4.34
C ILE A 118 5.93 6.69 -3.16
N THR A 119 6.30 7.97 -3.22
CA THR A 119 6.94 8.68 -2.12
C THR A 119 6.01 8.81 -0.91
N GLU A 120 4.72 9.11 -1.13
CA GLU A 120 3.71 9.20 -0.07
C GLU A 120 3.53 7.85 0.64
N ILE A 121 3.38 6.75 -0.11
CA ILE A 121 3.26 5.40 0.48
C ILE A 121 4.52 5.05 1.28
N LYS A 122 5.72 5.26 0.72
CA LYS A 122 6.97 5.01 1.44
C LYS A 122 7.05 5.81 2.74
N HIS A 123 6.72 7.10 2.69
CA HIS A 123 6.78 7.97 3.85
C HIS A 123 5.82 7.52 4.95
N LEU A 124 4.57 7.20 4.58
CA LEU A 124 3.57 6.70 5.52
C LEU A 124 4.02 5.38 6.15
N MET A 125 4.58 4.45 5.36
CA MET A 125 5.11 3.20 5.90
C MET A 125 6.24 3.41 6.91
N THR A 126 7.20 4.30 6.59
CA THR A 126 8.29 4.61 7.52
C THR A 126 7.79 5.32 8.77
N MET A 127 6.77 6.18 8.66
CA MET A 127 6.16 6.87 9.80
C MET A 127 5.47 5.87 10.74
N PHE A 128 4.58 5.02 10.22
CA PHE A 128 3.92 3.98 11.01
C PHE A 128 4.93 3.00 11.62
N ALA A 129 6.04 2.71 10.92
CA ALA A 129 7.10 1.85 11.44
C ALA A 129 7.79 2.44 12.66
N ALA A 130 8.06 3.74 12.62
CA ALA A 130 8.62 4.45 13.76
C ALA A 130 7.62 4.48 14.93
N GLU A 131 6.33 4.73 14.67
CA GLU A 131 5.28 4.79 15.69
C GLU A 131 5.10 3.44 16.40
N ALA A 132 4.94 2.35 15.66
CA ALA A 132 4.78 1.02 16.24
C ALA A 132 6.03 0.54 17.02
N ALA A 133 7.24 0.90 16.56
CA ALA A 133 8.47 0.63 17.32
C ALA A 133 8.51 1.41 18.66
N GLN A 134 7.97 2.63 18.69
CA GLN A 134 7.84 3.41 19.91
C GLN A 134 6.80 2.81 20.86
N GLU A 135 5.66 2.33 20.34
CA GLU A 135 4.63 1.66 21.16
C GLU A 135 5.16 0.35 21.76
N ALA A 136 5.85 -0.48 20.98
CA ALA A 136 6.47 -1.72 21.47
C ALA A 136 7.50 -1.45 22.58
N ALA A 137 8.32 -0.40 22.44
CA ALA A 137 9.28 0.01 23.46
C ALA A 137 8.62 0.61 24.73
N ALA A 138 7.44 1.19 24.60
CA ALA A 138 6.68 1.74 25.74
C ALA A 138 5.90 0.66 26.50
N GLY A 139 5.41 -0.38 25.81
CA GLY A 139 4.66 -1.49 26.41
C GLY A 139 5.50 -2.51 27.18
N ASP A 140 6.83 -2.51 27.02
CA ASP A 140 7.76 -3.39 27.75
C ASP A 140 8.12 -2.86 29.16
N ASN A 141 7.51 -1.73 29.58
CA ASN A 141 7.82 -1.03 30.83
C ASN A 141 6.65 -1.00 31.84
N GLU A 142 5.64 -1.87 31.67
CA GLU A 142 4.46 -1.98 32.54
C GLU A 142 4.29 -3.37 33.18
#